data_AF-A0A1A0UIV5-F1
#
_entry.id   AF-A0A1A0UIV5-F1
#
_cell.length_a   1.000
_cell.length_b   1.000
_cell.length_c   1.000
_cell.angle_alpha   90.00
_cell.angle_beta   90.00
_cell.angle_gamma   90.00
#
_symmetry.space_group_name_H-M   'P 1'
#
loop_
_entity.id
_entity.type
_entity.pdbx_description
1 polymer ?
#
loop_
_entity_poly.entity_id
_entity_poly.type
_entity_poly.pdbx_seq_one_letter_code
_entity_poly.pdbx_strand_id
1 'polypeptide(L)'
;MSAEEQRAGVDLTNLDQPLSPDANATKRDLIDYLDAVSDRILPGLAGRPLTVLRVLRGRAPFMQKNVPKYTPEWVKTVSMWAESSHREVRYALCDGRRTLLWLANQRAVEYHPALGLAENIYRPTHLVLDLDPPEGSDFAAVVATAHLVRQALSDCGLAGAVKTSGAKGVHVFVPVDDSAPVDDVAAATRALAARAESLDPSRATTAFIVEDRQGKVFIDSTRAGGATVVAAYSPRLRPGTPVSFPVAWSDLDRITPADFTVHNAIDVLGGSDPWVQAMPAPQTLPPDLIEHGRTIPVARVAAMHEGKRRARARRNEGG
;
A
#
# COMPACT_ATOMS: atom_id res chain seq x y z
N MET A 1 -20.68 -23.36 24.68
CA MET A 1 -19.43 -23.94 24.14
C MET A 1 -19.42 -23.59 22.66
N SER A 2 -18.63 -22.60 22.23
CA SER A 2 -18.49 -22.33 20.80
C SER A 2 -17.84 -23.57 20.19
N ALA A 3 -18.43 -24.13 19.12
CA ALA A 3 -17.82 -25.23 18.40
C ALA A 3 -16.37 -24.86 18.05
N GLU A 4 -15.43 -25.78 18.28
CA GLU A 4 -14.04 -25.60 17.86
C GLU A 4 -14.04 -25.56 16.33
N GLU A 5 -13.87 -24.36 15.77
CA GLU A 5 -13.79 -24.16 14.33
C GLU A 5 -12.32 -24.13 13.91
N GLN A 6 -11.94 -25.02 12.99
CA GLN A 6 -10.60 -25.09 12.44
C GLN A 6 -10.64 -24.88 10.93
N ARG A 7 -9.75 -24.05 10.39
CA ARG A 7 -9.56 -23.86 8.95
C ARG A 7 -8.08 -23.91 8.58
N ALA A 8 -7.75 -24.66 7.53
CA ALA A 8 -6.38 -24.89 7.09
C ALA A 8 -5.40 -25.31 8.22
N GLY A 9 -5.90 -26.04 9.25
CA GLY A 9 -5.10 -26.44 10.41
C GLY A 9 -4.76 -25.28 11.37
N VAL A 10 -5.63 -24.25 11.44
CA VAL A 10 -5.58 -23.14 12.41
C VAL A 10 -6.87 -23.14 13.23
N ASP A 11 -6.75 -23.22 14.55
CA ASP A 11 -7.90 -23.13 15.46
C ASP A 11 -8.36 -21.69 15.61
N LEU A 12 -9.61 -21.44 15.28
CA LEU A 12 -10.20 -20.11 15.25
C LEU A 12 -10.91 -19.83 16.58
N THR A 13 -10.72 -18.63 17.10
CA THR A 13 -11.27 -18.23 18.40
C THR A 13 -11.93 -16.87 18.34
N ASN A 14 -12.86 -16.58 19.25
CA ASN A 14 -13.41 -15.23 19.44
C ASN A 14 -14.04 -14.65 18.15
N LEU A 15 -14.68 -15.51 17.34
CA LEU A 15 -15.12 -15.19 15.99
C LEU A 15 -16.20 -14.10 15.95
N ASP A 16 -17.12 -14.10 16.91
CA ASP A 16 -18.24 -13.15 16.96
C ASP A 16 -17.83 -11.76 17.49
N GLN A 17 -16.55 -11.55 17.80
CA GLN A 17 -16.10 -10.26 18.34
C GLN A 17 -15.93 -9.22 17.25
N PRO A 18 -16.40 -7.98 17.46
CA PRO A 18 -16.19 -6.88 16.52
C PRO A 18 -14.69 -6.54 16.39
N LEU A 19 -14.28 -6.09 15.20
CA LEU A 19 -12.91 -5.64 14.93
C LEU A 19 -12.60 -4.31 15.64
N SER A 20 -13.49 -3.33 15.47
CA SER A 20 -13.53 -2.03 16.17
C SER A 20 -14.99 -1.51 16.20
N PRO A 21 -15.30 -0.46 16.98
CA PRO A 21 -16.66 0.10 17.04
C PRO A 21 -17.23 0.48 15.66
N ASP A 22 -16.41 1.10 14.80
CA ASP A 22 -16.86 1.62 13.50
C ASP A 22 -16.63 0.63 12.34
N ALA A 23 -15.93 -0.49 12.57
CA ALA A 23 -15.60 -1.45 11.52
C ALA A 23 -16.83 -2.05 10.84
N ASN A 24 -17.96 -2.12 11.56
CA ASN A 24 -19.15 -2.88 11.16
C ASN A 24 -18.81 -4.31 10.69
N ALA A 25 -17.80 -4.93 11.28
CA ALA A 25 -17.31 -6.25 10.91
C ALA A 25 -16.79 -6.98 12.15
N THR A 26 -17.04 -8.28 12.21
CA THR A 26 -16.54 -9.21 13.21
C THR A 26 -15.23 -9.84 12.78
N LYS A 27 -14.59 -10.56 13.70
CA LYS A 27 -13.42 -11.38 13.38
C LYS A 27 -13.79 -12.51 12.42
N ARG A 28 -15.02 -13.04 12.48
CA ARG A 28 -15.55 -14.01 11.52
C ARG A 28 -15.56 -13.42 10.12
N ASP A 29 -16.14 -12.24 9.94
CA ASP A 29 -16.22 -11.58 8.62
C ASP A 29 -14.82 -11.36 8.02
N LEU A 30 -13.84 -10.93 8.83
CA LEU A 30 -12.46 -10.79 8.40
C LEU A 30 -11.84 -12.11 7.92
N ILE A 31 -12.03 -13.19 8.69
CA ILE A 31 -11.48 -14.50 8.36
C ILE A 31 -12.16 -15.05 7.11
N ASP A 32 -13.49 -15.00 7.05
CA ASP A 32 -14.28 -15.48 5.93
C ASP A 32 -13.89 -14.76 4.63
N TYR A 33 -13.77 -13.44 4.68
CA TYR A 33 -13.31 -12.63 3.56
C TYR A 33 -11.89 -13.02 3.11
N LEU A 34 -10.92 -13.03 4.03
CA LEU A 34 -9.52 -13.34 3.69
C LEU A 34 -9.33 -14.78 3.19
N ASP A 35 -10.15 -15.70 3.69
CA ASP A 35 -10.20 -17.07 3.23
C ASP A 35 -10.72 -17.14 1.78
N ALA A 36 -11.79 -16.42 1.47
CA ALA A 36 -12.39 -16.38 0.14
C ALA A 36 -11.53 -15.65 -0.90
N VAL A 37 -10.71 -14.66 -0.51
CA VAL A 37 -9.75 -13.99 -1.40
C VAL A 37 -8.36 -14.62 -1.38
N SER A 38 -8.12 -15.75 -0.70
CA SER A 38 -6.76 -16.27 -0.46
C SER A 38 -5.95 -16.38 -1.74
N ASP A 39 -6.55 -16.92 -2.80
CA ASP A 39 -5.86 -17.17 -4.07
C ASP A 39 -5.51 -15.88 -4.83
N ARG A 40 -6.17 -14.77 -4.50
CA ARG A 40 -5.95 -13.44 -5.11
C ARG A 40 -4.98 -12.58 -4.30
N ILE A 41 -5.09 -12.61 -2.96
CA ILE A 41 -4.22 -11.80 -2.10
C ILE A 41 -2.81 -12.41 -1.96
N LEU A 42 -2.70 -13.74 -1.89
CA LEU A 42 -1.43 -14.42 -1.61
C LEU A 42 -0.33 -14.14 -2.65
N PRO A 43 -0.59 -14.07 -3.97
CA PRO A 43 0.44 -13.70 -4.95
C PRO A 43 1.10 -12.33 -4.64
N GLY A 44 0.35 -11.39 -4.07
CA GLY A 44 0.86 -10.08 -3.66
C GLY A 44 1.63 -10.10 -2.32
N LEU A 45 1.55 -11.17 -1.54
CA LEU A 45 2.19 -11.32 -0.23
C LEU A 45 3.38 -12.29 -0.24
N ALA A 46 3.35 -13.30 -1.10
CA ALA A 46 4.30 -14.40 -1.11
C ALA A 46 5.75 -13.91 -1.28
N GLY A 47 6.66 -14.47 -0.48
CA GLY A 47 8.08 -14.12 -0.48
C GLY A 47 8.41 -12.72 0.02
N ARG A 48 7.42 -11.93 0.50
CA ARG A 48 7.64 -10.55 0.93
C ARG A 48 7.61 -10.44 2.45
N PRO A 49 8.60 -9.77 3.07
CA PRO A 49 8.53 -9.40 4.48
C PRO A 49 7.23 -8.62 4.74
N LEU A 50 6.38 -9.17 5.61
CA LEU A 50 5.04 -8.64 5.83
C LEU A 50 4.96 -7.83 7.11
N THR A 51 4.54 -6.57 6.99
CA THR A 51 4.04 -5.78 8.12
C THR A 51 2.53 -5.88 8.15
N VAL A 52 1.93 -6.07 9.33
CA VAL A 52 0.47 -6.08 9.48
C VAL A 52 -0.01 -5.02 10.46
N LEU A 53 -1.17 -4.44 10.23
CA LEU A 53 -1.88 -3.65 11.24
C LEU A 53 -2.76 -4.56 12.07
N ARG A 54 -2.49 -4.65 13.38
CA ARG A 54 -3.27 -5.47 14.30
C ARG A 54 -4.19 -4.64 15.17
N VAL A 55 -5.35 -5.20 15.48
CA VAL A 55 -6.33 -4.60 16.39
C VAL A 55 -6.57 -5.54 17.56
N LEU A 56 -6.04 -5.20 18.73
CA LEU A 56 -6.27 -5.97 19.95
C LEU A 56 -7.34 -5.31 20.80
N ARG A 57 -8.08 -6.12 21.56
CA ARG A 57 -9.17 -5.64 22.42
C ARG A 57 -8.66 -4.62 23.42
N GLY A 58 -9.38 -3.50 23.55
CA GLY A 58 -9.08 -2.43 24.50
C GLY A 58 -7.74 -1.72 24.26
N ARG A 59 -7.16 -1.84 23.06
CA ARG A 59 -5.88 -1.23 22.72
C ARG A 59 -5.99 -0.48 21.40
N ALA A 60 -5.18 0.57 21.27
CA ALA A 60 -5.02 1.25 19.99
C ALA A 60 -4.45 0.28 18.94
N PRO A 61 -4.87 0.41 17.66
CA PRO A 61 -4.27 -0.35 16.57
C PRO A 61 -2.77 -0.08 16.46
N PHE A 62 -2.00 -1.07 16.04
CA PHE A 62 -0.55 -0.91 15.89
C PHE A 62 0.00 -1.70 14.71
N MET A 63 1.07 -1.17 14.13
CA MET A 63 1.83 -1.84 13.07
C MET A 63 2.77 -2.87 13.69
N GLN A 64 2.59 -4.14 13.35
CA GLN A 64 3.45 -5.24 13.74
C GLN A 64 4.39 -5.61 12.60
N LYS A 65 5.67 -5.32 12.81
CA LYS A 65 6.78 -5.77 11.95
C LYS A 65 7.38 -7.09 12.46
N ASN A 66 7.72 -7.09 13.76
CA ASN A 66 8.32 -8.25 14.42
C ASN A 66 7.23 -9.25 14.82
N VAL A 67 7.39 -10.50 14.42
CA VAL A 67 6.47 -11.57 14.83
C VAL A 67 6.56 -11.84 16.33
N PRO A 68 5.45 -12.17 17.00
CA PRO A 68 5.44 -12.45 18.43
C PRO A 68 6.18 -13.76 18.79
N LYS A 69 6.55 -13.92 20.07
CA LYS A 69 7.21 -15.14 20.56
C LYS A 69 6.38 -16.41 20.38
N TYR A 70 5.06 -16.30 20.42
CA TYR A 70 4.11 -17.42 20.24
C TYR A 70 3.84 -17.77 18.77
N THR A 71 4.58 -17.20 17.83
CA THR A 71 4.41 -17.52 16.40
C THR A 71 4.67 -19.01 16.18
N PRO A 72 3.72 -19.76 15.57
CA PRO A 72 3.91 -21.18 15.31
C PRO A 72 5.13 -21.46 14.45
N GLU A 73 5.81 -22.58 14.68
CA GLU A 73 7.05 -22.95 13.98
C GLU A 73 6.87 -23.10 12.46
N TRP A 74 5.66 -23.45 12.01
CA TRP A 74 5.34 -23.59 10.59
C TRP A 74 5.16 -22.24 9.87
N VAL A 75 5.05 -21.11 10.60
CA VAL A 75 5.04 -19.77 9.99
C VAL A 75 6.46 -19.43 9.60
N LYS A 76 6.73 -19.39 8.29
CA LYS A 76 8.02 -18.95 7.77
C LYS A 76 8.29 -17.49 8.16
N THR A 77 9.55 -17.20 8.46
CA THR A 77 10.00 -15.86 8.82
C THR A 77 11.33 -15.53 8.18
N VAL A 78 11.59 -14.24 7.99
CA VAL A 78 12.89 -13.70 7.59
C VAL A 78 13.35 -12.66 8.60
N SER A 79 14.62 -12.70 8.97
CA SER A 79 15.24 -11.69 9.83
C SER A 79 15.90 -10.61 8.99
N MET A 80 15.73 -9.36 9.39
CA MET A 80 16.29 -8.21 8.69
C MET A 80 16.77 -7.17 9.66
N TRP A 81 17.92 -6.54 9.36
CA TRP A 81 18.40 -5.39 10.12
C TRP A 81 17.50 -4.17 9.85
N ALA A 82 16.98 -3.57 10.92
CA ALA A 82 16.19 -2.35 10.85
C ALA A 82 17.01 -1.16 11.34
N GLU A 83 17.55 -0.38 10.39
CA GLU A 83 18.38 0.80 10.68
C GLU A 83 17.70 1.79 11.63
N SER A 84 16.39 2.03 11.45
CA SER A 84 15.64 2.94 12.32
C SER A 84 15.66 2.59 13.80
N SER A 85 15.85 1.30 14.13
CA SER A 85 15.80 0.79 15.50
C SER A 85 17.08 0.08 15.93
N HIS A 86 18.13 0.07 15.09
CA HIS A 86 19.41 -0.59 15.33
C HIS A 86 19.27 -2.00 15.92
N ARG A 87 18.38 -2.80 15.34
CA ARG A 87 18.13 -4.18 15.77
C ARG A 87 17.65 -5.05 14.62
N GLU A 88 17.80 -6.35 14.81
CA GLU A 88 17.18 -7.35 13.96
C GLU A 88 15.67 -7.41 14.22
N VAL A 89 14.90 -7.49 13.13
CA VAL A 89 13.45 -7.63 13.14
C VAL A 89 13.09 -8.88 12.35
N ARG A 90 12.29 -9.76 12.94
CA ARG A 90 11.83 -11.01 12.33
C ARG A 90 10.44 -10.81 11.74
N TYR A 91 10.35 -10.73 10.41
CA TYR A 91 9.09 -10.57 9.67
C TYR A 91 8.47 -11.92 9.34
N ALA A 92 7.14 -11.97 9.27
CA ALA A 92 6.44 -13.13 8.73
C ALA A 92 6.53 -13.14 7.19
N LEU A 93 6.61 -14.33 6.60
CA LEU A 93 6.38 -14.57 5.19
C LEU A 93 5.00 -15.23 5.02
N CYS A 94 4.08 -14.53 4.39
CA CYS A 94 2.70 -14.99 4.20
C CYS A 94 2.55 -15.72 2.87
N ASP A 95 3.19 -16.88 2.76
CA ASP A 95 3.31 -17.65 1.51
C ASP A 95 2.13 -18.59 1.23
N GLY A 96 1.13 -18.63 2.11
CA GLY A 96 0.04 -19.58 1.97
C GLY A 96 -1.15 -19.31 2.88
N ARG A 97 -2.27 -19.94 2.51
CA ARG A 97 -3.57 -19.82 3.17
C ARG A 97 -3.50 -20.03 4.68
N ARG A 98 -2.75 -21.04 5.15
CA ARG A 98 -2.58 -21.32 6.59
C ARG A 98 -2.00 -20.13 7.38
N THR A 99 -0.94 -19.50 6.86
CA THR A 99 -0.34 -18.31 7.49
C THR A 99 -1.28 -17.11 7.43
N LEU A 100 -1.97 -16.93 6.31
CA LEU A 100 -2.96 -15.86 6.14
C LEU A 100 -4.08 -15.95 7.20
N LEU A 101 -4.67 -17.14 7.37
CA LEU A 101 -5.73 -17.36 8.35
C LEU A 101 -5.22 -17.26 9.79
N TRP A 102 -3.98 -17.66 10.07
CA TRP A 102 -3.39 -17.42 11.38
C TRP A 102 -3.22 -15.94 11.68
N LEU A 103 -2.70 -15.15 10.73
CA LEU A 103 -2.61 -13.69 10.88
C LEU A 103 -3.99 -13.06 11.11
N ALA A 104 -5.00 -13.47 10.34
CA ALA A 104 -6.38 -13.03 10.53
C ALA A 104 -6.91 -13.40 11.92
N ASN A 105 -6.65 -14.63 12.39
CA ASN A 105 -6.99 -15.10 13.72
C ASN A 105 -6.26 -14.29 14.83
N GLN A 106 -5.08 -13.76 14.52
CA GLN A 106 -4.34 -12.81 15.36
C GLN A 106 -4.87 -11.37 15.28
N ARG A 107 -6.00 -11.13 14.59
CA ARG A 107 -6.61 -9.82 14.34
C ARG A 107 -5.70 -8.88 13.54
N ALA A 108 -4.92 -9.42 12.60
CA ALA A 108 -4.28 -8.65 11.55
C ALA A 108 -5.35 -8.24 10.52
N VAL A 109 -5.60 -6.94 10.40
CA VAL A 109 -6.64 -6.39 9.50
C VAL A 109 -6.02 -5.90 8.20
N GLU A 110 -4.93 -5.16 8.27
CA GLU A 110 -4.25 -4.63 7.07
C GLU A 110 -2.93 -5.34 6.81
N TYR A 111 -2.66 -5.65 5.54
CA TYR A 111 -1.50 -6.41 5.07
C TYR A 111 -0.63 -5.51 4.20
N HIS A 112 0.57 -5.21 4.68
CA HIS A 112 1.51 -4.26 4.07
C HIS A 112 2.82 -4.98 3.72
N PRO A 113 2.86 -5.72 2.60
CA PRO A 113 4.10 -6.34 2.12
C PRO A 113 5.15 -5.29 1.72
N ALA A 114 6.42 -5.67 1.84
CA ALA A 114 7.52 -4.93 1.23
C ALA A 114 7.44 -4.94 -0.31
N LEU A 115 7.97 -3.90 -0.95
CA LEU A 115 7.98 -3.76 -2.42
C LEU A 115 8.94 -4.73 -3.13
N GLY A 116 9.96 -5.21 -2.41
CA GLY A 116 10.87 -6.28 -2.84
C GLY A 116 10.62 -7.60 -2.09
N LEU A 117 11.26 -8.66 -2.59
CA LEU A 117 11.23 -9.99 -1.97
C LEU A 117 12.24 -10.10 -0.81
N ALA A 118 12.08 -11.11 0.04
CA ALA A 118 12.91 -11.34 1.21
C ALA A 118 14.40 -11.56 0.86
N GLU A 119 14.68 -12.15 -0.30
CA GLU A 119 16.04 -12.39 -0.79
C GLU A 119 16.77 -11.08 -1.07
N ASN A 120 16.06 -10.07 -1.58
CA ASN A 120 16.59 -8.73 -1.77
C ASN A 120 15.46 -7.68 -1.81
N ILE A 121 15.17 -7.06 -0.68
CA ILE A 121 14.12 -6.03 -0.59
C ILE A 121 14.46 -4.74 -1.34
N TYR A 122 15.73 -4.54 -1.69
CA TYR A 122 16.22 -3.42 -2.50
C TYR A 122 16.22 -3.77 -3.99
N ARG A 123 15.47 -4.81 -4.37
CA ARG A 123 15.12 -5.11 -5.76
C ARG A 123 13.60 -5.04 -5.88
N PRO A 124 13.03 -3.83 -6.02
CA PRO A 124 11.58 -3.69 -6.08
C PRO A 124 11.05 -4.35 -7.36
N THR A 125 9.94 -5.05 -7.21
CA THR A 125 9.23 -5.69 -8.35
C THR A 125 8.25 -4.74 -9.04
N HIS A 126 7.96 -3.61 -8.38
CA HIS A 126 7.02 -2.60 -8.85
C HIS A 126 7.52 -1.23 -8.42
N LEU A 127 7.27 -0.22 -9.24
CA LEU A 127 7.16 1.15 -8.74
C LEU A 127 5.69 1.44 -8.38
N VAL A 128 5.50 2.31 -7.39
CA VAL A 128 4.16 2.65 -6.88
C VAL A 128 4.01 4.16 -6.77
N LEU A 129 2.91 4.67 -7.32
CA LEU A 129 2.46 6.05 -7.14
C LEU A 129 1.23 6.02 -6.23
N ASP A 130 1.34 6.65 -5.06
CA ASP A 130 0.29 6.70 -4.03
C ASP A 130 -0.37 8.08 -4.07
N LEU A 131 -1.66 8.13 -4.38
CA LEU A 131 -2.40 9.36 -4.63
C LEU A 131 -3.26 9.71 -3.42
N ASP A 132 -2.83 10.73 -2.69
CA ASP A 132 -3.44 11.16 -1.45
C ASP A 132 -4.18 12.50 -1.64
N PRO A 133 -5.52 12.53 -1.50
CA PRO A 133 -6.25 13.77 -1.53
C PRO A 133 -5.97 14.64 -0.29
N PRO A 134 -6.20 15.97 -0.38
CA PRO A 134 -6.26 16.80 0.80
C PRO A 134 -7.47 16.42 1.66
N GLU A 135 -7.43 16.80 2.93
CA GLU A 135 -8.54 16.52 3.83
C GLU A 135 -9.84 17.20 3.36
N GLY A 136 -10.92 16.42 3.32
CA GLY A 136 -12.24 16.91 2.93
C GLY A 136 -12.49 16.95 1.41
N SER A 137 -11.55 16.53 0.55
CA SER A 137 -11.81 16.47 -0.89
C SER A 137 -12.72 15.30 -1.27
N ASP A 138 -13.40 15.49 -2.39
CA ASP A 138 -14.08 14.41 -3.10
C ASP A 138 -13.07 13.44 -3.74
N PHE A 139 -13.44 12.17 -3.85
CA PHE A 139 -12.69 11.12 -4.52
C PHE A 139 -12.48 11.41 -6.01
N ALA A 140 -13.41 12.14 -6.65
CA ALA A 140 -13.28 12.57 -8.05
C ALA A 140 -11.98 13.36 -8.33
N ALA A 141 -11.47 14.12 -7.34
CA ALA A 141 -10.19 14.81 -7.47
C ALA A 141 -9.03 13.82 -7.60
N VAL A 142 -9.03 12.75 -6.81
CA VAL A 142 -8.03 11.67 -6.86
C VAL A 142 -8.11 10.93 -8.19
N VAL A 143 -9.31 10.65 -8.69
CA VAL A 143 -9.53 10.00 -9.99
C VAL A 143 -8.97 10.84 -11.13
N ALA A 144 -9.24 12.16 -11.13
CA ALA A 144 -8.66 13.07 -12.11
C ALA A 144 -7.13 13.01 -12.09
N THR A 145 -6.51 13.04 -10.91
CA THR A 145 -5.04 12.90 -10.76
C THR A 145 -4.54 11.52 -11.19
N ALA A 146 -5.31 10.45 -10.97
CA ALA A 146 -4.96 9.11 -11.43
C ALA A 146 -4.90 9.03 -12.97
N HIS A 147 -5.79 9.73 -13.67
CA HIS A 147 -5.74 9.83 -15.13
C HIS A 147 -4.52 10.64 -15.62
N LEU A 148 -4.08 11.68 -14.88
CA LEU A 148 -2.81 12.37 -15.18
C LEU A 148 -1.61 11.43 -15.04
N VAL A 149 -1.60 10.60 -13.99
CA VAL A 149 -0.57 9.56 -13.82
C VAL A 149 -0.61 8.55 -14.96
N ARG A 150 -1.80 8.10 -15.37
CA ARG A 150 -1.98 7.18 -16.50
C ARG A 150 -1.45 7.77 -17.80
N GLN A 151 -1.71 9.04 -18.06
CA GLN A 151 -1.19 9.76 -19.22
C GLN A 151 0.35 9.86 -19.14
N ALA A 152 0.90 10.29 -18.01
CA ALA A 152 2.35 10.38 -17.83
C ALA A 152 3.05 9.02 -18.03
N LEU A 153 2.43 7.91 -17.60
CA LEU A 153 2.92 6.56 -17.89
C LEU A 153 2.90 6.27 -19.40
N SER A 154 1.76 6.51 -20.06
CA SER A 154 1.58 6.28 -21.50
C SER A 154 2.59 7.07 -22.33
N ASP A 155 2.85 8.33 -21.98
CA ASP A 155 3.82 9.19 -22.66
C ASP A 155 5.27 8.67 -22.52
N CYS A 156 5.54 7.82 -21.52
CA CYS A 156 6.82 7.13 -21.33
C CYS A 156 6.84 5.72 -21.94
N GLY A 157 5.78 5.29 -22.62
CA GLY A 157 5.63 3.90 -23.09
C GLY A 157 5.44 2.88 -21.97
N LEU A 158 4.98 3.33 -20.80
CA LEU A 158 4.70 2.48 -19.64
C LEU A 158 3.19 2.32 -19.42
N ALA A 159 2.81 1.21 -18.79
CA ALA A 159 1.46 0.92 -18.35
C ALA A 159 1.44 0.47 -16.88
N GLY A 160 0.34 0.71 -16.19
CA GLY A 160 0.15 0.27 -14.81
C GLY A 160 -1.27 -0.18 -14.51
N ALA A 161 -1.42 -0.92 -13.41
CA ALA A 161 -2.70 -1.29 -12.84
C ALA A 161 -3.08 -0.34 -11.70
N VAL A 162 -4.37 -0.17 -11.46
CA VAL A 162 -4.90 0.77 -10.47
C VAL A 162 -5.76 0.05 -9.45
N LYS A 163 -5.69 0.50 -8.20
CA LYS A 163 -6.57 0.05 -7.12
C LYS A 163 -6.95 1.20 -6.21
N THR A 164 -8.15 1.15 -5.65
CA THR A 164 -8.47 2.00 -4.51
C THR A 164 -7.53 1.64 -3.35
N SER A 165 -7.17 2.63 -2.52
CA SER A 165 -6.40 2.31 -1.32
C SER A 165 -7.27 1.65 -0.24
N GLY A 166 -8.60 1.69 -0.38
CA GLY A 166 -9.55 1.38 0.70
C GLY A 166 -9.59 2.47 1.79
N ALA A 167 -9.01 3.64 1.53
CA ALA A 167 -9.14 4.82 2.37
C ALA A 167 -9.71 5.97 1.52
N LYS A 168 -8.95 7.04 1.32
CA LYS A 168 -9.38 8.20 0.49
C LYS A 168 -8.71 8.25 -0.88
N GLY A 169 -7.64 7.46 -1.07
CA GLY A 169 -6.73 7.56 -2.21
C GLY A 169 -6.80 6.39 -3.19
N VAL A 170 -5.89 6.43 -4.15
CA VAL A 170 -5.68 5.41 -5.18
C VAL A 170 -4.20 5.07 -5.25
N HIS A 171 -3.86 3.80 -5.48
CA HIS A 171 -2.50 3.41 -5.81
C HIS A 171 -2.41 2.96 -7.26
N VAL A 172 -1.39 3.42 -7.97
CA VAL A 172 -1.02 2.94 -9.30
C VAL A 172 0.26 2.12 -9.20
N PHE A 173 0.22 0.88 -9.69
CA PHE A 173 1.34 -0.06 -9.70
C PHE A 173 1.84 -0.25 -11.12
N VAL A 174 3.15 -0.11 -11.31
CA VAL A 174 3.82 -0.42 -12.58
C VAL A 174 4.80 -1.55 -12.28
N PRO A 175 4.59 -2.76 -12.80
CA PRO A 175 5.54 -3.85 -12.65
C PRO A 175 6.79 -3.52 -13.45
N VAL A 176 7.95 -3.66 -12.80
CA VAL A 176 9.25 -3.38 -13.39
C VAL A 176 10.06 -4.67 -13.46
N ASP A 177 10.84 -4.81 -14.53
CA ASP A 177 11.80 -5.89 -14.64
C ASP A 177 13.00 -5.66 -13.71
N ASP A 178 13.97 -6.56 -13.82
CA ASP A 178 15.06 -6.69 -12.89
C ASP A 178 16.33 -5.94 -13.35
N SER A 179 16.19 -5.09 -14.38
CA SER A 179 17.27 -4.36 -15.05
C SER A 179 17.74 -3.10 -14.31
N ALA A 180 16.87 -2.50 -13.50
CA ALA A 180 17.15 -1.24 -12.82
C ALA A 180 17.38 -1.44 -11.30
N PRO A 181 18.44 -0.86 -10.72
CA PRO A 181 18.61 -0.85 -9.27
C PRO A 181 17.54 0.00 -8.58
N VAL A 182 17.34 -0.21 -7.28
CA VAL A 182 16.31 0.51 -6.48
C VAL A 182 16.34 2.02 -6.64
N ASP A 183 17.52 2.63 -6.71
CA ASP A 183 17.67 4.07 -6.82
C ASP A 183 17.18 4.59 -8.17
N ASP A 184 17.31 3.79 -9.23
CA ASP A 184 16.82 4.12 -10.57
C ASP A 184 15.31 3.95 -10.66
N VAL A 185 14.77 2.92 -10.03
CA VAL A 185 13.32 2.78 -9.87
C VAL A 185 12.76 3.97 -9.09
N ALA A 186 13.40 4.37 -7.98
CA ALA A 186 12.99 5.53 -7.19
C ALA A 186 13.10 6.84 -7.98
N ALA A 187 14.13 7.00 -8.80
CA ALA A 187 14.28 8.15 -9.69
C ALA A 187 13.14 8.19 -10.72
N ALA A 188 12.87 7.08 -11.42
CA ALA A 188 11.79 6.99 -12.38
C ALA A 188 10.41 7.30 -11.75
N THR A 189 10.14 6.82 -10.53
CA THR A 189 8.90 7.17 -9.80
C THR A 189 8.78 8.67 -9.57
N ARG A 190 9.87 9.36 -9.18
CA ARG A 190 9.87 10.82 -9.02
C ARG A 190 9.60 11.53 -10.34
N ALA A 191 10.23 11.08 -11.42
CA ALA A 191 10.03 11.65 -12.75
C ALA A 191 8.57 11.50 -13.23
N LEU A 192 7.96 10.33 -13.02
CA LEU A 192 6.55 10.11 -13.36
C LEU A 192 5.62 11.00 -12.55
N ALA A 193 5.87 11.14 -11.24
CA ALA A 193 5.08 12.02 -10.39
C ALA A 193 5.19 13.49 -10.82
N ALA A 194 6.39 13.96 -11.14
CA ALA A 194 6.62 15.32 -11.63
C ALA A 194 6.01 15.55 -13.02
N ARG A 195 6.10 14.58 -13.93
CA ARG A 195 5.44 14.63 -15.25
C ARG A 195 3.92 14.73 -15.07
N ALA A 196 3.33 13.90 -14.20
CA ALA A 196 1.90 13.95 -13.90
C ALA A 196 1.47 15.29 -13.27
N GLU A 197 2.26 15.86 -12.35
CA GLU A 197 2.04 17.21 -11.82
C GLU A 197 2.10 18.28 -12.93
N SER A 198 3.02 18.16 -13.88
CA SER A 198 3.17 19.13 -14.98
C SER A 198 2.01 19.14 -15.98
N LEU A 199 1.27 18.03 -16.10
CA LEU A 199 0.10 17.94 -16.97
C LEU A 199 -1.06 18.79 -16.45
N ASP A 200 -1.26 18.87 -15.12
CA ASP A 200 -2.18 19.81 -14.48
C ASP A 200 -1.70 20.22 -13.07
N PRO A 201 -0.88 21.29 -12.99
CA PRO A 201 -0.33 21.77 -11.71
C PRO A 201 -1.37 22.37 -10.76
N SER A 202 -2.60 22.60 -11.24
CA SER A 202 -3.71 23.10 -10.42
C SER A 202 -4.39 21.99 -9.62
N ARG A 203 -4.26 20.74 -10.07
CA ARG A 203 -4.90 19.57 -9.45
C ARG A 203 -3.96 18.75 -8.60
N ALA A 204 -2.72 18.58 -9.05
CA ALA A 204 -1.79 17.66 -8.45
C ALA A 204 -0.56 18.35 -7.90
N THR A 205 0.15 17.66 -6.99
CA THR A 205 1.42 18.13 -6.49
C THR A 205 2.35 17.02 -6.02
N THR A 206 3.66 17.25 -6.16
CA THR A 206 4.71 16.42 -5.55
C THR A 206 5.26 17.04 -4.25
N ALA A 207 4.65 18.11 -3.75
CA ALA A 207 5.06 18.77 -2.51
C ALA A 207 4.89 17.86 -1.28
N PHE A 208 6.01 17.48 -0.66
CA PHE A 208 6.00 16.59 0.50
C PHE A 208 5.38 17.23 1.75
N ILE A 209 5.64 18.53 1.97
CA ILE A 209 5.12 19.32 3.09
C ILE A 209 3.63 19.62 2.86
N VAL A 210 2.78 19.28 3.82
CA VAL A 210 1.31 19.37 3.67
C VAL A 210 0.84 20.79 3.37
N GLU A 211 1.42 21.79 4.04
CA GLU A 211 1.08 23.20 3.85
C GLU A 211 1.41 23.68 2.44
N ASP A 212 2.47 23.15 1.84
CA ASP A 212 2.91 23.51 0.49
C ASP A 212 2.06 22.83 -0.60
N ARG A 213 1.16 21.89 -0.24
CA ARG A 213 0.27 21.20 -1.19
C ARG A 213 -0.88 22.05 -1.68
N GLN A 214 -1.23 23.11 -0.94
CA GLN A 214 -2.25 24.09 -1.33
C GLN A 214 -3.61 23.47 -1.73
N GLY A 215 -4.05 22.42 -1.02
CA GLY A 215 -5.32 21.75 -1.31
C GLY A 215 -5.33 20.92 -2.60
N LYS A 216 -4.15 20.56 -3.13
CA LYS A 216 -4.00 19.68 -4.30
C LYS A 216 -3.82 18.22 -3.89
N VAL A 217 -4.09 17.30 -4.81
CA VAL A 217 -3.83 15.87 -4.62
C VAL A 217 -2.32 15.62 -4.62
N PHE A 218 -1.81 15.00 -3.57
CA PHE A 218 -0.41 14.65 -3.46
C PHE A 218 -0.12 13.36 -4.24
N ILE A 219 0.85 13.43 -5.16
CA ILE A 219 1.40 12.27 -5.86
C ILE A 219 2.63 11.80 -5.08
N ASP A 220 2.44 10.87 -4.16
CA ASP A 220 3.51 10.32 -3.34
C ASP A 220 4.36 9.33 -4.14
N SER A 221 5.56 9.78 -4.52
CA SER A 221 6.60 8.97 -5.16
C SER A 221 7.61 8.38 -4.17
N THR A 222 7.38 8.50 -2.86
CA THR A 222 8.32 8.07 -1.82
C THR A 222 8.18 6.60 -1.42
N ARG A 223 7.18 5.91 -1.99
CA ARG A 223 7.00 4.45 -1.87
C ARG A 223 8.05 3.71 -2.71
N ALA A 224 9.29 3.69 -2.23
CA ALA A 224 10.42 3.05 -2.91
C ALA A 224 11.32 2.26 -1.93
N GLY A 225 12.09 1.32 -2.48
CA GLY A 225 13.01 0.47 -1.72
C GLY A 225 12.31 -0.37 -0.65
N GLY A 226 12.82 -0.32 0.59
CA GLY A 226 12.27 -1.07 1.73
C GLY A 226 10.92 -0.57 2.27
N ALA A 227 10.22 0.30 1.52
CA ALA A 227 8.87 0.72 1.86
C ALA A 227 7.87 -0.44 1.76
N THR A 228 6.74 -0.26 2.43
CA THR A 228 5.59 -1.17 2.36
C THR A 228 4.39 -0.43 1.82
N VAL A 229 3.51 -1.16 1.15
CA VAL A 229 2.24 -0.64 0.64
C VAL A 229 1.14 -1.65 0.95
N VAL A 230 -0.07 -1.18 1.24
CA VAL A 230 -1.19 -2.09 1.47
C VAL A 230 -1.46 -2.93 0.22
N ALA A 231 -1.54 -4.25 0.40
CA ALA A 231 -1.74 -5.21 -0.67
C ALA A 231 -3.10 -5.02 -1.35
N ALA A 232 -3.18 -5.34 -2.64
CA ALA A 232 -4.47 -5.58 -3.29
C ALA A 232 -5.28 -6.61 -2.48
N TYR A 233 -6.58 -6.39 -2.36
CA TYR A 233 -7.51 -7.20 -1.57
C TYR A 233 -7.33 -7.16 -0.04
N SER A 234 -6.34 -6.42 0.49
CA SER A 234 -6.24 -6.23 1.94
C SER A 234 -7.39 -5.38 2.46
N PRO A 235 -8.05 -5.79 3.56
CA PRO A 235 -8.94 -4.92 4.32
C PRO A 235 -8.21 -3.71 4.89
N ARG A 236 -8.96 -2.65 5.21
CA ARG A 236 -8.50 -1.43 5.88
C ARG A 236 -9.30 -1.23 7.16
N LEU A 237 -8.61 -0.87 8.25
CA LEU A 237 -9.30 -0.54 9.50
C LEU A 237 -9.87 0.89 9.42
N ARG A 238 -11.00 1.01 8.73
CA ARG A 238 -11.77 2.25 8.54
C ARG A 238 -13.26 1.93 8.72
N PRO A 239 -14.12 2.96 8.88
CA PRO A 239 -15.57 2.72 8.97
C PRO A 239 -16.08 1.83 7.84
N GLY A 240 -16.79 0.75 8.18
CA GLY A 240 -17.29 -0.24 7.21
C GLY A 240 -16.27 -1.28 6.72
N THR A 241 -15.02 -1.25 7.19
CA THR A 241 -13.92 -2.16 6.79
C THR A 241 -13.78 -2.29 5.26
N PRO A 242 -13.50 -1.17 4.56
CA PRO A 242 -13.27 -1.17 3.12
C PRO A 242 -12.02 -1.98 2.74
N VAL A 243 -11.93 -2.32 1.46
CA VAL A 243 -10.84 -3.11 0.88
C VAL A 243 -10.00 -2.25 -0.04
N SER A 244 -8.69 -2.46 -0.04
CA SER A 244 -7.81 -1.95 -1.10
C SER A 244 -8.11 -2.70 -2.40
N PHE A 245 -9.08 -2.23 -3.17
CA PHE A 245 -9.73 -3.01 -4.22
C PHE A 245 -9.21 -2.66 -5.62
N PRO A 246 -8.68 -3.63 -6.38
CA PRO A 246 -8.32 -3.51 -7.79
C PRO A 246 -9.52 -3.13 -8.68
N VAL A 247 -9.33 -2.14 -9.55
CA VAL A 247 -10.39 -1.67 -10.47
C VAL A 247 -9.83 -1.49 -11.87
N ALA A 248 -10.67 -1.67 -12.89
CA ALA A 248 -10.30 -1.30 -14.26
C ALA A 248 -10.25 0.22 -14.39
N TRP A 249 -9.32 0.72 -15.20
CA TRP A 249 -9.20 2.16 -15.46
C TRP A 249 -10.50 2.79 -15.98
N SER A 250 -11.30 2.05 -16.73
CA SER A 250 -12.59 2.49 -17.28
C SER A 250 -13.68 2.66 -16.23
N ASP A 251 -13.55 2.03 -15.07
CA ASP A 251 -14.55 2.03 -14.01
C ASP A 251 -14.19 3.00 -12.88
N LEU A 252 -12.97 3.55 -12.89
CA LEU A 252 -12.44 4.39 -11.82
C LEU A 252 -13.29 5.65 -11.56
N ASP A 253 -13.91 6.22 -12.60
CA ASP A 253 -14.79 7.40 -12.51
C ASP A 253 -16.16 7.11 -11.88
N ARG A 254 -16.51 5.84 -11.66
CA ARG A 254 -17.86 5.40 -11.27
C ARG A 254 -17.91 4.74 -9.89
N ILE A 255 -16.82 4.81 -9.14
CA ILE A 255 -16.64 4.09 -7.89
C ILE A 255 -16.10 5.01 -6.80
N THR A 256 -16.28 4.59 -5.55
CA THR A 256 -15.59 5.12 -4.38
C THR A 256 -14.94 3.97 -3.60
N PRO A 257 -13.93 4.23 -2.75
CA PRO A 257 -13.33 3.18 -1.92
C PRO A 257 -14.32 2.49 -0.97
N ALA A 258 -15.41 3.17 -0.59
CA ALA A 258 -16.44 2.62 0.31
C ALA A 258 -17.35 1.58 -0.37
N ASP A 259 -17.35 1.52 -1.70
CA ASP A 259 -18.16 0.56 -2.46
C ASP A 259 -17.66 -0.88 -2.29
N PHE A 260 -16.41 -1.06 -1.84
CA PHE A 260 -15.77 -2.36 -1.67
C PHE A 260 -15.41 -2.59 -0.21
N THR A 261 -16.10 -3.51 0.44
CA THR A 261 -15.92 -3.89 1.84
C THR A 261 -15.73 -5.39 1.99
N VAL A 262 -15.30 -5.83 3.17
CA VAL A 262 -15.20 -7.27 3.47
C VAL A 262 -16.54 -8.01 3.31
N HIS A 263 -17.67 -7.30 3.31
CA HIS A 263 -19.02 -7.89 3.21
C HIS A 263 -19.50 -8.13 1.79
N ASN A 264 -19.03 -7.35 0.81
CA ASN A 264 -19.55 -7.39 -0.57
C ASN A 264 -18.47 -7.61 -1.63
N ALA A 265 -17.18 -7.46 -1.29
CA ALA A 265 -16.11 -7.51 -2.28
C ALA A 265 -16.04 -8.87 -3.01
N ILE A 266 -16.40 -9.98 -2.36
CA ILE A 266 -16.46 -11.29 -3.00
C ILE A 266 -17.55 -11.34 -4.08
N ASP A 267 -18.73 -10.83 -3.79
CA ASP A 267 -19.85 -10.79 -4.73
C ASP A 267 -19.52 -9.89 -5.93
N VAL A 268 -18.91 -8.73 -5.66
CA VAL A 268 -18.42 -7.81 -6.69
C VAL A 268 -17.39 -8.48 -7.60
N LEU A 269 -16.49 -9.31 -7.05
CA LEU A 269 -15.51 -10.04 -7.85
C LEU A 269 -16.17 -11.03 -8.80
N GLY A 270 -17.30 -11.65 -8.42
CA GLY A 270 -18.03 -12.58 -9.30
C GLY A 270 -17.17 -13.72 -9.85
N GLY A 271 -16.13 -14.13 -9.12
CA GLY A 271 -15.15 -15.13 -9.55
C GLY A 271 -13.97 -14.59 -10.38
N SER A 272 -14.00 -13.34 -10.83
CA SER A 272 -12.89 -12.70 -11.57
C SER A 272 -11.69 -12.34 -10.68
N ASP A 273 -10.57 -12.01 -11.30
CA ASP A 273 -9.41 -11.38 -10.64
C ASP A 273 -9.00 -10.14 -11.46
N PRO A 274 -9.61 -8.97 -11.17
CA PRO A 274 -9.32 -7.74 -11.91
C PRO A 274 -7.87 -7.27 -11.73
N TRP A 275 -7.18 -7.69 -10.65
CA TRP A 275 -5.78 -7.32 -10.47
C TRP A 275 -4.89 -8.03 -11.48
N VAL A 276 -5.02 -9.36 -11.59
CA VAL A 276 -4.26 -10.14 -12.56
C VAL A 276 -4.63 -9.74 -13.99
N GLN A 277 -5.91 -9.51 -14.26
CA GLN A 277 -6.39 -9.11 -15.59
C GLN A 277 -5.88 -7.73 -16.04
N ALA A 278 -5.75 -6.78 -15.11
CA ALA A 278 -5.32 -5.42 -15.41
C ALA A 278 -3.79 -5.23 -15.32
N MET A 279 -3.06 -6.12 -14.66
CA MET A 279 -1.62 -5.99 -14.45
C MET A 279 -0.85 -6.24 -15.77
N PRO A 280 -0.07 -5.27 -16.27
CA PRO A 280 0.78 -5.50 -17.42
C PRO A 280 1.95 -6.44 -17.07
N ALA A 281 2.64 -6.95 -18.08
CA ALA A 281 3.92 -7.63 -17.87
C ALA A 281 4.96 -6.67 -17.25
N PRO A 282 5.98 -7.19 -16.54
CA PRO A 282 7.10 -6.37 -16.09
C PRO A 282 7.76 -5.60 -17.24
N GLN A 283 8.06 -4.32 -17.00
CA GLN A 283 8.55 -3.39 -18.02
C GLN A 283 9.96 -2.89 -17.68
N THR A 284 10.78 -2.70 -18.72
CA THR A 284 12.05 -1.99 -18.62
C THR A 284 11.79 -0.49 -18.50
N LEU A 285 12.44 0.16 -17.53
CA LEU A 285 12.30 1.60 -17.34
C LEU A 285 13.08 2.39 -18.41
N PRO A 286 12.48 3.41 -19.06
CA PRO A 286 13.20 4.24 -20.02
C PRO A 286 14.39 4.97 -19.38
N PRO A 287 15.59 4.95 -20.01
CA PRO A 287 16.77 5.65 -19.46
C PRO A 287 16.57 7.15 -19.26
N ASP A 288 15.88 7.83 -20.18
CA ASP A 288 15.59 9.27 -20.09
C ASP A 288 14.69 9.59 -18.87
N LEU A 289 13.78 8.67 -18.52
CA LEU A 289 12.92 8.81 -17.35
C LEU A 289 13.73 8.70 -16.06
N ILE A 290 14.68 7.77 -16.00
CA ILE A 290 15.61 7.62 -14.87
C ILE A 290 16.48 8.87 -14.74
N GLU A 291 17.08 9.33 -15.84
CA GLU A 291 17.93 10.52 -15.87
C GLU A 291 17.18 11.76 -15.39
N HIS A 292 15.96 11.99 -15.87
CA HIS A 292 15.09 13.05 -15.36
C HIS A 292 14.83 12.89 -13.86
N GLY A 293 14.55 11.67 -13.39
CA GLY A 293 14.31 11.39 -11.98
C GLY A 293 15.50 11.66 -11.05
N ARG A 294 16.72 11.57 -11.58
CA ARG A 294 17.96 11.89 -10.86
C ARG A 294 18.19 13.39 -10.72
N THR A 295 17.61 14.22 -11.59
CA THR A 295 17.67 15.69 -11.44
C THR A 295 16.68 16.21 -10.40
N ILE A 296 15.64 15.43 -10.09
CA ILE A 296 14.61 15.78 -9.10
C ILE A 296 15.09 15.39 -7.69
N PRO A 297 15.17 16.35 -6.75
CA PRO A 297 15.55 16.06 -5.37
C PRO A 297 14.62 15.04 -4.70
N VAL A 298 15.17 14.23 -3.80
CA VAL A 298 14.36 13.34 -2.95
C VAL A 298 13.44 14.20 -2.07
N ALA A 299 12.13 14.11 -2.28
CA ALA A 299 11.15 15.02 -1.66
C ALA A 299 11.27 15.12 -0.13
N ARG A 300 11.50 13.99 0.55
CA ARG A 300 11.74 13.94 2.00
C ARG A 300 13.01 14.68 2.43
N VAL A 301 14.08 14.57 1.65
CA VAL A 301 15.35 15.25 1.93
C VAL A 301 15.19 16.75 1.70
N ALA A 302 14.58 17.14 0.58
CA ALA A 302 14.26 18.53 0.28
C ALA A 302 13.41 19.18 1.39
N ALA A 303 12.36 18.50 1.83
CA ALA A 303 11.50 18.95 2.94
C ALA A 303 12.27 19.10 4.26
N MET A 304 13.19 18.19 4.58
CA MET A 304 14.04 18.31 5.77
C MET A 304 14.96 19.54 5.69
N HIS A 305 15.59 19.79 4.54
CA HIS A 305 16.42 20.98 4.36
C HIS A 305 15.59 22.26 4.45
N GLU A 306 14.41 22.27 3.87
CA GLU A 306 13.50 23.41 3.94
C GLU A 306 13.00 23.69 5.36
N GLY A 307 12.61 22.66 6.11
CA GLY A 307 12.25 22.79 7.51
C GLY A 307 13.39 23.38 8.36
N LYS A 308 14.64 22.96 8.10
CA LYS A 308 15.84 23.55 8.74
C LYS A 308 16.04 25.01 8.35
N ARG A 309 15.80 25.39 7.09
CA ARG A 309 15.88 26.79 6.62
C ARG A 309 14.83 27.66 7.31
N ARG A 310 13.56 27.26 7.29
CA ARG A 310 12.46 27.98 7.95
C ARG A 310 12.69 28.14 9.46
N ALA A 311 13.18 27.10 10.12
CA ALA A 311 13.52 27.16 11.55
C ALA A 311 14.67 28.14 11.86
N ARG A 312 15.68 28.24 10.97
CA ARG A 312 16.77 29.23 11.10
C ARG A 312 16.27 30.65 10.87
N ALA A 313 15.45 30.88 9.85
CA ALA A 313 14.88 32.21 9.58
C ALA A 313 14.06 32.73 10.78
N ARG A 314 13.18 31.90 11.34
CA ARG A 314 12.40 32.25 12.55
C ARG A 314 13.25 32.58 13.77
N ARG A 315 14.42 31.93 13.92
CA ARG A 315 15.36 32.24 15.02
C ARG A 315 16.09 33.57 14.82
N ASN A 316 16.31 33.97 13.57
CA ASN A 316 16.98 35.22 13.23
C ASN A 316 16.02 36.42 13.22
N GLU A 317 14.72 36.20 13.01
CA GLU A 317 13.68 37.25 13.08
C GLU A 317 13.17 37.50 14.51
N GLY A 318 13.44 36.58 15.43
CA GLY A 318 12.98 36.63 16.83
C GLY A 318 14.06 36.96 17.87
N GLY A 319 15.23 37.43 17.45
CA GLY A 319 16.32 37.91 18.31
C GLY A 319 16.70 39.33 17.97
#